data_AF-A0A1B6H7Z8-F1
#
_entry.id   AF-A0A1B6H7Z8-F1
#
_cell.length_a   1.000
_cell.length_b   1.000
_cell.length_c   1.000
_cell.angle_alpha   90.00
_cell.angle_beta   90.00
_cell.angle_gamma   90.00
#
_symmetry.space_group_name_H-M   'P 1'
#
loop_
_entity.id
_entity.type
_entity.pdbx_description
1 polymer ?
#
loop_
_entity_poly.entity_id
_entity_poly.type
_entity_poly.pdbx_seq_one_letter_code
_entity_poly.pdbx_strand_id
1 'polypeptide(L)'
;MTFVKHALWIVIIYIDFIPQVKPAAEFDFETTDFSKIANTPAFVDKTLFIKVFIENNKTSLITAPPGFGKSTILNMLKTFLEIEVYNTGAPKTNANYLKEQVRDTRNYKLFEDNLFKISEDANMMKNHFGKTPVLSVSLKCEKTVNSFDDALEFFKYVVHDCY
;
A
#
# COMPACT_ATOMS: atom_id res chain seq x y z
N MET A 1 -49.13 -19.48 19.64
CA MET A 1 -48.66 -19.44 18.24
C MET A 1 -47.91 -18.14 17.88
N THR A 2 -47.67 -17.23 18.83
CA THR A 2 -46.99 -15.94 18.66
C THR A 2 -45.50 -15.97 19.01
N PHE A 3 -45.08 -16.82 19.96
CA PHE A 3 -43.69 -16.92 20.40
C PHE A 3 -42.74 -17.44 19.31
N VAL A 4 -43.18 -18.46 18.56
CA VAL A 4 -42.41 -19.05 17.44
C VAL A 4 -42.17 -18.03 16.33
N LYS A 5 -43.14 -17.14 16.06
CA LYS A 5 -43.00 -16.07 15.07
C LYS A 5 -41.95 -15.03 15.47
N HIS A 6 -41.88 -14.67 16.75
CA HIS A 6 -40.89 -13.72 17.25
C HIS A 6 -39.48 -14.32 17.24
N ALA A 7 -39.34 -15.59 17.63
CA ALA A 7 -38.07 -16.30 17.55
C ALA A 7 -37.56 -16.40 16.11
N LEU A 8 -38.45 -16.72 15.15
CA LEU A 8 -38.11 -16.72 13.72
C LEU A 8 -37.69 -15.34 13.23
N TRP A 9 -38.38 -14.28 13.64
CA TRP A 9 -38.05 -12.91 13.23
C TRP A 9 -36.68 -12.46 13.77
N ILE A 10 -36.35 -12.82 15.02
CA ILE A 10 -35.04 -12.55 15.62
C ILE A 10 -33.94 -13.33 14.90
N VAL A 11 -34.18 -14.61 14.56
CA VAL A 11 -33.23 -15.43 13.81
C VAL A 11 -33.01 -14.89 12.40
N ILE A 12 -34.06 -14.42 11.72
CA ILE A 12 -33.95 -13.78 10.40
C ILE A 12 -33.13 -12.49 10.49
N ILE A 13 -33.40 -11.60 11.46
CA ILE A 13 -32.60 -10.40 11.70
C ILE A 13 -31.13 -10.76 11.97
N TYR A 14 -30.89 -11.82 12.74
CA TYR A 14 -29.53 -12.25 13.06
C TYR A 14 -28.81 -12.82 11.81
N ILE A 15 -29.50 -13.55 10.95
CA ILE A 15 -28.97 -14.06 9.67
C ILE A 15 -28.68 -12.90 8.71
N ASP A 16 -29.56 -11.90 8.63
CA ASP A 16 -29.36 -10.70 7.81
C ASP A 16 -28.24 -9.80 8.36
N PHE A 17 -27.97 -9.88 9.67
CA PHE A 17 -26.90 -9.14 10.34
C PHE A 17 -25.55 -9.86 10.32
N ILE A 18 -25.48 -11.15 9.96
CA ILE A 18 -24.19 -11.75 9.61
C ILE A 18 -23.75 -11.04 8.34
N PRO A 19 -22.70 -10.21 8.39
CA PRO A 19 -22.21 -9.58 7.18
C PRO A 19 -21.86 -10.71 6.24
N GLN A 20 -22.55 -10.79 5.11
CA GLN A 20 -22.21 -11.68 4.00
C GLN A 20 -20.72 -11.52 3.78
N VAL A 21 -19.93 -12.51 4.22
CA VAL A 21 -18.48 -12.48 4.08
C VAL A 21 -18.27 -12.55 2.59
N LYS A 22 -18.06 -11.37 1.98
CA LYS A 22 -17.66 -11.28 0.59
C LYS A 22 -16.46 -12.21 0.46
N PRO A 23 -16.46 -13.12 -0.54
CA PRO A 23 -15.32 -14.01 -0.71
C PRO A 23 -14.07 -13.14 -0.68
N ALA A 24 -13.14 -13.49 0.22
CA ALA A 24 -11.90 -12.75 0.35
C ALA A 24 -11.34 -12.59 -1.07
N ALA A 25 -11.09 -11.35 -1.49
CA ALA A 25 -10.56 -11.07 -2.81
C ALA A 25 -9.42 -12.06 -3.08
N GLU A 26 -9.49 -12.77 -4.20
CA GLU A 26 -8.53 -13.81 -4.56
C GLU A 26 -7.11 -13.27 -4.34
N PHE A 27 -6.36 -13.93 -3.46
CA PHE A 27 -5.06 -13.45 -3.05
C PHE A 27 -4.04 -13.81 -4.13
N ASP A 28 -3.64 -12.82 -4.92
CA ASP A 28 -2.56 -12.96 -5.88
C ASP A 28 -1.22 -13.00 -5.14
N PHE A 29 -0.62 -14.18 -5.04
CA PHE A 29 0.69 -14.40 -4.40
C PHE A 29 1.85 -13.74 -5.16
N GLU A 30 1.67 -13.38 -6.42
CA GLU A 30 2.72 -12.73 -7.23
C GLU A 30 2.67 -11.20 -7.12
N THR A 31 1.57 -10.65 -6.62
CA THR A 31 1.43 -9.20 -6.53
C THR A 31 2.37 -8.60 -5.49
N THR A 32 2.93 -7.44 -5.82
CA THR A 32 3.73 -6.62 -4.91
C THR A 32 3.05 -5.28 -4.59
N ASP A 33 1.84 -5.07 -5.12
CA ASP A 33 1.06 -3.86 -4.93
C ASP A 33 0.49 -3.84 -3.52
N PHE A 34 1.04 -2.96 -2.69
CA PHE A 34 0.63 -2.80 -1.30
C PHE A 34 -0.86 -2.50 -1.18
N SER A 35 -1.46 -1.71 -2.09
CA SER A 35 -2.87 -1.35 -2.00
C SER A 35 -3.81 -2.53 -2.24
N LYS A 36 -3.37 -3.54 -3.00
CA LYS A 36 -4.11 -4.79 -3.17
C LYS A 36 -3.92 -5.71 -1.97
N ILE A 37 -2.68 -5.87 -1.51
CA ILE A 37 -2.32 -6.80 -0.44
C ILE A 37 -2.87 -6.32 0.91
N ALA A 38 -2.77 -5.02 1.21
CA ALA A 38 -3.19 -4.41 2.47
C ALA A 38 -4.61 -4.78 2.91
N ASN A 39 -5.53 -4.92 1.95
CA ASN A 39 -6.94 -5.20 2.21
C ASN A 39 -7.25 -6.71 2.31
N THR A 40 -6.23 -7.56 2.32
CA THR A 40 -6.38 -9.02 2.35
C THR A 40 -6.09 -9.56 3.75
N PRO A 41 -6.76 -10.65 4.16
CA PRO A 41 -6.51 -11.25 5.47
C PRO A 41 -5.11 -11.88 5.60
N ALA A 42 -4.40 -12.09 4.48
CA ALA A 42 -3.04 -12.62 4.46
C ALA A 42 -1.98 -11.55 4.77
N PHE A 43 -2.34 -10.26 4.77
CA PHE A 43 -1.40 -9.19 5.05
C PHE A 43 -1.04 -9.14 6.53
N VAL A 44 0.26 -9.21 6.81
CA VAL A 44 0.82 -8.96 8.14
C VAL A 44 1.28 -7.52 8.18
N ASP A 45 0.76 -6.73 9.14
CA ASP A 45 1.14 -5.34 9.30
C ASP A 45 2.63 -5.18 9.63
N LYS A 46 3.37 -4.67 8.63
CA LYS A 46 4.79 -4.32 8.69
C LYS A 46 5.02 -2.82 8.52
N THR A 47 3.99 -1.99 8.68
CA THR A 47 4.06 -0.55 8.39
C THR A 47 5.06 0.22 9.25
N LEU A 48 5.43 -0.29 10.42
CA LEU A 48 6.50 0.30 11.25
C LEU A 48 7.88 0.31 10.57
N PHE A 49 8.11 -0.49 9.52
CA PHE A 49 9.33 -0.36 8.69
C PHE A 49 9.47 1.02 8.04
N ILE A 50 8.36 1.73 7.81
CA ILE A 50 8.37 3.10 7.27
C ILE A 50 9.12 4.02 8.22
N LYS A 51 8.78 3.97 9.51
CA LYS A 51 9.45 4.76 10.55
C LYS A 51 10.94 4.44 10.62
N VAL A 52 11.28 3.15 10.63
CA VAL A 52 12.69 2.70 10.61
C VAL A 52 13.43 3.25 9.40
N PHE A 53 12.80 3.29 8.22
CA PHE A 53 13.40 3.86 7.01
C PHE A 53 13.61 5.37 7.11
N ILE A 54 12.61 6.11 7.57
CA ILE A 54 12.67 7.57 7.65
C ILE A 54 13.68 8.04 8.70
N GLU A 55 13.76 7.34 9.84
CA GLU A 55 14.71 7.67 10.90
C GLU A 55 16.15 7.30 10.51
N ASN A 56 16.32 6.30 9.64
CA ASN A 56 17.60 5.97 9.04
C ASN A 56 17.91 6.89 7.85
N ASN A 57 18.56 8.03 8.13
CA ASN A 57 19.01 9.01 7.13
C ASN A 57 20.17 8.54 6.21
N LYS A 58 20.27 7.23 5.95
CA LYS A 58 21.34 6.60 5.16
C LYS A 58 20.77 5.54 4.22
N THR A 59 21.58 5.12 3.26
CA THR A 59 21.28 3.97 2.41
C THR A 59 20.95 2.74 3.25
N SER A 60 19.75 2.20 3.06
CA SER A 60 19.23 1.06 3.81
C SER A 60 19.16 -0.19 2.93
N LEU A 61 19.70 -1.31 3.42
CA LEU A 61 19.63 -2.62 2.78
C LEU A 61 18.70 -3.53 3.58
N ILE A 62 17.61 -3.98 2.96
CA ILE A 62 16.68 -4.95 3.57
C ILE A 62 17.15 -6.36 3.22
N THR A 63 17.81 -7.04 4.15
CA THR A 63 18.12 -8.47 4.03
C THR A 63 16.99 -9.30 4.64
N ALA A 64 16.34 -10.14 3.84
CA ALA A 64 15.29 -11.04 4.32
C ALA A 64 15.12 -12.26 3.40
N PRO A 65 14.62 -13.41 3.92
CA PRO A 65 14.34 -14.60 3.12
C PRO A 65 13.37 -14.35 1.94
N PRO A 66 13.33 -15.26 0.95
CA PRO A 66 12.26 -15.28 -0.05
C PRO A 66 10.87 -15.30 0.62
N GLY A 67 9.88 -14.64 0.02
CA GLY A 67 8.53 -14.55 0.57
C GLY A 67 8.32 -13.56 1.72
N PHE A 68 9.36 -12.88 2.22
CA PHE A 68 9.20 -11.90 3.30
C PHE A 68 8.36 -10.65 2.90
N GLY A 69 8.14 -10.42 1.61
CA GLY A 69 7.44 -9.23 1.11
C GLY A 69 8.34 -8.00 0.96
N LYS A 70 9.63 -8.18 0.62
CA LYS A 70 10.59 -7.07 0.42
C LYS A 70 10.08 -6.05 -0.62
N SER A 71 9.60 -6.53 -1.77
CA SER A 71 9.02 -5.68 -2.81
C SER A 71 7.77 -4.97 -2.34
N THR A 72 6.91 -5.66 -1.58
CA THR A 72 5.71 -5.05 -0.95
C THR A 72 6.10 -3.98 0.06
N ILE A 73 7.17 -4.16 0.84
CA ILE A 73 7.67 -3.14 1.78
C ILE A 73 8.16 -1.90 1.02
N LEU A 74 8.86 -2.06 -0.11
CA LEU A 74 9.28 -0.93 -0.95
C LEU A 74 8.07 -0.21 -1.57
N ASN A 75 7.07 -0.98 -2.03
CA ASN A 75 5.84 -0.40 -2.56
C ASN A 75 5.04 0.34 -1.47
N MET A 76 4.93 -0.22 -0.27
CA MET A 76 4.33 0.41 0.91
C MET A 76 5.04 1.73 1.28
N LEU A 77 6.37 1.74 1.27
CA LEU A 77 7.16 2.95 1.52
C LEU A 77 6.90 4.02 0.45
N LYS A 78 6.85 3.61 -0.82
CA LYS A 78 6.46 4.50 -1.93
C LYS A 78 5.07 5.08 -1.68
N THR A 79 4.06 4.25 -1.40
CA THR A 79 2.67 4.68 -1.18
C THR A 79 2.54 5.64 0.00
N PHE A 80 3.31 5.45 1.06
CA PHE A 80 3.31 6.35 2.22
C PHE A 80 3.92 7.72 1.92
N LEU A 81 5.04 7.76 1.20
CA LEU A 81 5.81 8.99 0.98
C LEU A 81 5.32 9.80 -0.22
N GLU A 82 4.82 9.13 -1.27
CA GLU A 82 4.56 9.73 -2.58
C GLU A 82 3.47 10.80 -2.53
N ILE A 83 3.74 11.93 -3.16
CA ILE A 83 2.71 12.91 -3.49
C ILE A 83 1.85 12.30 -4.60
N GLU A 84 0.58 12.05 -4.32
CA GLU A 84 -0.37 11.61 -5.36
C GLU A 84 -0.63 12.76 -6.34
N VAL A 85 -0.44 12.52 -7.64
CA VAL A 85 -0.63 13.53 -8.70
C VAL A 85 -1.59 13.05 -9.79
N TYR A 86 -2.26 13.99 -10.46
CA TYR A 86 -3.00 13.76 -11.70
C TYR A 86 -2.03 13.62 -12.88
N ASN A 87 -2.54 13.18 -14.03
CA ASN A 87 -1.76 13.07 -15.27
C ASN A 87 -1.20 14.42 -15.74
N THR A 88 -1.72 15.53 -15.23
CA THR A 88 -1.21 16.89 -15.48
C THR A 88 -0.03 17.27 -14.59
N GLY A 89 0.35 16.42 -13.63
CA GLY A 89 1.35 16.70 -12.59
C GLY A 89 0.82 17.48 -11.39
N ALA A 90 -0.45 17.91 -11.41
CA ALA A 90 -1.07 18.60 -10.28
C ALA A 90 -1.30 17.65 -9.09
N PRO A 91 -1.00 18.06 -7.84
CA PRO A 91 -1.28 17.26 -6.65
C PRO A 91 -2.77 16.91 -6.50
N LYS A 92 -3.06 15.67 -6.10
CA LYS A 92 -4.39 15.14 -5.78
C LYS A 92 -4.81 15.42 -4.33
N THR A 93 -4.46 16.60 -3.82
CA THR A 93 -4.82 17.04 -2.46
C THR A 93 -5.17 18.52 -2.48
N ASN A 94 -6.14 18.91 -1.66
CA ASN A 94 -6.51 20.30 -1.43
C ASN A 94 -5.62 20.95 -0.36
N ALA A 95 -4.91 20.14 0.44
CA ALA A 95 -4.01 20.62 1.47
C ALA A 95 -2.72 21.18 0.86
N ASN A 96 -2.14 22.20 1.51
CA ASN A 96 -0.77 22.59 1.18
C ASN A 96 0.18 21.56 1.77
N TYR A 97 0.50 20.49 1.05
CA TYR A 97 1.31 19.36 1.51
C TYR A 97 2.70 19.75 2.03
N LEU A 98 3.22 20.94 1.70
CA LEU A 98 4.48 21.46 2.27
C LEU A 98 4.34 21.94 3.71
N LYS A 99 3.13 22.32 4.15
CA LYS A 99 2.86 22.94 5.46
C LYS A 99 1.87 22.14 6.32
N GLU A 100 0.90 21.52 5.66
CA GLU A 100 -0.25 20.87 6.27
C GLU A 100 -0.17 19.36 6.11
N GLN A 101 -0.92 18.62 6.92
CA GLN A 101 -1.03 17.18 6.78
C GLN A 101 -1.96 16.83 5.62
N VAL A 102 -1.55 15.87 4.80
CA VAL A 102 -2.37 15.31 3.72
C VAL A 102 -3.33 14.28 4.31
N ARG A 103 -4.64 14.42 4.06
CA ARG A 103 -5.69 13.52 4.57
C ARG A 103 -6.74 13.09 3.54
N ASP A 104 -6.79 13.79 2.41
CA ASP A 104 -7.86 13.69 1.42
C ASP A 104 -7.50 12.80 0.23
N THR A 105 -6.39 12.06 0.31
CA THR A 105 -5.91 11.21 -0.79
C THR A 105 -6.29 9.74 -0.61
N ARG A 106 -6.19 8.95 -1.68
CA ARG A 106 -6.51 7.52 -1.64
C ARG A 106 -5.53 6.75 -0.77
N ASN A 107 -4.24 7.08 -0.86
CA ASN A 107 -3.20 6.47 -0.04
C ASN A 107 -3.47 6.77 1.44
N TYR A 108 -3.86 8.00 1.82
CA TYR A 108 -4.17 8.28 3.24
C TYR A 108 -5.27 7.37 3.78
N LYS A 109 -6.38 7.25 3.03
CA LYS A 109 -7.49 6.35 3.38
C LYS A 109 -7.05 4.90 3.49
N LEU A 110 -6.16 4.43 2.60
CA LEU A 110 -5.63 3.06 2.68
C LEU A 110 -4.97 2.78 4.04
N PHE A 111 -4.22 3.74 4.60
CA PHE A 111 -3.57 3.58 5.90
C PHE A 111 -4.51 3.81 7.09
N GLU A 112 -5.45 4.75 6.96
CA GLU A 112 -6.43 5.05 8.00
C GLU A 112 -7.49 3.94 8.12
N ASP A 113 -8.10 3.53 7.01
CA ASP A 113 -9.20 2.54 6.98
C ASP A 113 -8.73 1.16 7.44
N ASN A 114 -7.47 0.79 7.15
CA ASN A 114 -6.89 -0.48 7.60
C ASN A 114 -6.32 -0.43 9.03
N LEU A 115 -6.39 0.73 9.70
CA LEU A 115 -5.93 0.92 11.08
C LEU A 115 -4.49 0.42 11.30
N PHE A 116 -3.60 0.68 10.35
CA PHE A 116 -2.21 0.23 10.45
C PHE A 116 -1.45 0.92 11.58
N LYS A 117 -0.50 0.22 12.19
CA LYS A 117 0.30 0.73 13.33
C LYS A 117 1.01 2.04 13.04
N ILE A 118 1.48 2.28 11.81
CA ILE A 118 2.12 3.56 11.46
C ILE A 118 1.16 4.75 11.56
N SER A 119 -0.15 4.53 11.36
CA SER A 119 -1.19 5.56 11.42
C SER A 119 -1.37 6.13 12.83
N GLU A 120 -1.00 5.36 13.86
CA GLU A 120 -0.98 5.81 15.25
C GLU A 120 0.16 6.81 15.54
N ASP A 121 1.23 6.80 14.73
CA ASP A 121 2.33 7.76 14.86
C ASP A 121 1.97 9.08 14.16
N ALA A 122 1.29 9.95 14.91
CA ALA A 122 0.83 11.25 14.41
C ALA A 122 1.97 12.13 13.87
N ASN A 123 3.19 11.99 14.39
CA ASN A 123 4.34 12.76 13.92
C ASN A 123 4.79 12.27 12.54
N MET A 124 4.87 10.94 12.34
CA MET A 124 5.16 10.35 11.03
C MET A 124 4.09 10.72 10.00
N MET A 125 2.82 10.56 10.36
CA MET A 125 1.70 10.88 9.48
C MET A 125 1.63 12.37 9.13
N LYS A 126 1.94 13.27 10.08
CA LYS A 126 1.90 14.72 9.84
C LYS A 126 3.08 15.21 8.99
N ASN A 127 4.28 14.69 9.23
CA ASN A 127 5.50 15.29 8.67
C ASN A 127 6.01 14.60 7.40
N HIS A 128 5.62 13.35 7.14
CA HIS A 128 6.17 12.57 6.03
C HIS A 128 5.13 12.04 5.05
N PHE A 129 3.91 11.75 5.50
CA PHE A 129 2.88 11.13 4.66
C PHE A 129 2.51 12.00 3.46
N GLY A 130 2.70 11.50 2.24
CA GLY A 130 2.30 12.15 1.00
C GLY A 130 3.00 13.47 0.72
N LYS A 131 4.24 13.65 1.19
CA LYS A 131 4.99 14.92 1.12
C LYS A 131 6.28 14.84 0.31
N THR A 132 6.65 13.66 -0.16
CA THR A 132 7.95 13.44 -0.81
C THR A 132 7.74 13.08 -2.28
N PRO A 133 8.49 13.72 -3.20
CA PRO A 133 8.57 13.20 -4.57
C PRO A 133 9.33 11.87 -4.53
N VAL A 134 8.68 10.79 -4.96
CA VAL A 134 9.28 9.44 -4.92
C VAL A 134 9.56 8.97 -6.35
N LEU A 135 10.84 8.68 -6.62
CA LEU A 135 11.24 7.91 -7.80
C LEU A 135 11.31 6.43 -7.40
N SER A 136 10.47 5.61 -7.99
CA SER A 136 10.43 4.16 -7.73
C SER A 136 10.84 3.42 -9.00
N VAL A 137 11.89 2.60 -8.89
CA VAL A 137 12.46 1.86 -10.01
C VAL A 137 12.37 0.36 -9.70
N SER A 138 11.78 -0.42 -10.60
CA SER A 138 11.80 -1.87 -10.54
C SER A 138 12.86 -2.41 -11.48
N LEU A 139 13.81 -3.19 -10.94
CA LEU A 139 14.82 -3.90 -11.73
C LEU A 139 14.44 -5.37 -11.95
N LYS A 140 13.17 -5.73 -11.77
CA LYS A 140 12.69 -7.08 -12.07
C LYS A 140 12.82 -7.31 -13.58
N CYS A 141 13.69 -8.23 -13.97
CA CYS A 141 13.86 -8.63 -15.36
C CYS A 141 13.29 -10.03 -15.56
N GLU A 142 12.27 -10.14 -16.41
CA GLU A 142 11.65 -11.43 -16.76
C GLU A 142 12.24 -12.03 -18.05
N LYS A 143 13.09 -11.26 -18.75
CA LYS A 143 13.81 -11.70 -19.94
C LYS A 143 15.19 -12.23 -19.58
N THR A 144 15.68 -13.19 -20.36
CA THR A 144 17.08 -13.60 -20.26
C THR A 144 17.97 -12.52 -20.87
N VAL A 145 18.98 -12.07 -20.12
CA VAL A 145 19.97 -11.08 -20.56
C VAL A 145 21.27 -11.83 -20.85
N ASN A 146 21.63 -11.95 -22.13
CA ASN A 146 22.82 -12.71 -22.56
C ASN A 146 23.94 -11.79 -23.09
N SER A 147 23.63 -10.52 -23.35
CA SER A 147 24.57 -9.55 -23.90
C SER A 147 24.47 -8.18 -23.20
N PHE A 148 25.46 -7.32 -23.43
CA PHE A 148 25.39 -5.92 -22.99
C PHE A 148 24.23 -5.18 -23.68
N ASP A 149 23.96 -5.48 -24.96
CA ASP A 149 22.87 -4.85 -25.71
C ASP A 149 21.50 -5.22 -25.14
N ASP A 150 21.31 -6.48 -24.74
CA ASP A 150 20.08 -6.95 -24.06
C ASP A 150 19.88 -6.19 -22.73
N ALA A 151 20.96 -6.00 -21.98
CA ALA A 151 20.94 -5.26 -20.72
C ALA A 151 20.60 -3.78 -20.95
N LEU A 152 21.23 -3.16 -21.96
CA LEU A 152 20.98 -1.78 -22.33
C LEU A 152 19.52 -1.58 -22.77
N GLU A 153 18.97 -2.51 -23.54
CA GLU A 153 17.57 -2.49 -23.93
C GLU A 153 16.65 -2.61 -22.70
N PHE A 154 16.93 -3.55 -21.79
CA PHE A 154 16.19 -3.68 -20.53
C PHE A 154 16.21 -2.38 -19.71
N PHE A 155 17.37 -1.75 -19.53
CA PHE A 155 17.48 -0.50 -18.79
C PHE A 155 16.73 0.67 -19.45
N LYS A 156 16.67 0.71 -20.79
CA LYS A 156 15.84 1.71 -21.49
C LYS A 156 14.36 1.57 -21.12
N TYR A 157 13.83 0.34 -21.06
CA TYR A 157 12.46 0.10 -20.62
C TYR A 157 12.26 0.52 -19.16
N VAL A 158 13.18 0.15 -18.26
CA VAL A 158 13.11 0.55 -16.84
C VAL A 158 13.06 2.06 -16.68
N VAL A 159 13.91 2.80 -17.39
CA VAL A 159 13.94 4.27 -17.33
C VAL A 159 12.67 4.87 -17.93
N HIS A 160 12.19 4.33 -19.05
CA HIS A 160 10.93 4.76 -19.67
C HIS A 160 9.75 4.62 -18.70
N ASP A 161 9.64 3.49 -17.99
CA ASP A 161 8.53 3.24 -17.06
C ASP A 161 8.57 4.08 -15.77
N CYS A 162 9.68 4.80 -15.53
CA CYS A 162 9.80 5.72 -14.40
C CYS A 162 9.17 7.10 -14.64
N TYR A 163 8.82 7.46 -15.89
CA TYR A 163 8.36 8.80 -16.29
C TYR A 163 7.01 8.80 -17.01
#